data_AF-A0A3D3Q8P6-F1
#
_entry.id   AF-A0A3D3Q8P6-F1
#
_cell.length_a   1.000
_cell.length_b   1.000
_cell.length_c   1.000
_cell.angle_alpha   90.00
_cell.angle_beta   90.00
_cell.angle_gamma   90.00
#
_symmetry.space_group_name_H-M   'P 1'
#
loop_
_entity.id
_entity.type
_entity.pdbx_description
1 polymer ?
#
loop_
_entity_poly.entity_id
_entity_poly.type
_entity_poly.pdbx_seq_one_letter_code
_entity_poly.pdbx_strand_id
1 'polypeptide(L)' 'MRDPMKRVENLVIRDATDADIERVGQLSRISFNIPTSAVKSLPQRYRASRYLVAEDAGRIVATTLSHPM' A
#
# COMPACT_ATOMS: atom_id res chain seq x y z
N MET A 1 -24.00 -8.80 17.51
CA MET A 1 -22.72 -8.09 17.36
C MET A 1 -21.79 -8.96 16.52
N ARG A 2 -21.25 -8.47 15.40
CA ARG A 2 -20.19 -9.20 14.68
C ARG A 2 -18.90 -8.98 15.46
N ASP A 3 -18.17 -10.06 15.71
CA ASP A 3 -16.86 -10.02 16.37
C ASP A 3 -15.94 -9.03 15.61
N PRO A 4 -15.48 -7.94 16.24
CA PRO A 4 -14.74 -6.88 15.55
C PRO A 4 -13.29 -7.29 15.20
N MET A 5 -12.81 -8.44 15.69
CA MET A 5 -11.46 -8.91 15.43
C MET A 5 -11.47 -10.15 14.56
N LYS A 6 -11.80 -9.97 13.27
CA LYS A 6 -11.46 -10.99 12.28
C LYS A 6 -9.93 -11.11 12.27
N ARG A 7 -9.38 -12.19 12.84
CA ARG A 7 -7.94 -12.44 12.84
C ARG A 7 -7.47 -12.48 11.40
N VAL A 8 -6.44 -11.70 11.07
CA VAL A 8 -5.76 -11.77 9.79
C VAL A 8 -4.86 -13.00 9.85
N GLU A 9 -5.30 -14.10 9.25
CA GLU A 9 -4.59 -15.39 9.37
C GLU A 9 -3.33 -15.45 8.49
N ASN A 10 -3.27 -14.65 7.41
CA ASN A 10 -2.20 -14.72 6.40
C ASN A 10 -1.68 -13.33 6.00
N LEU A 11 -1.23 -12.53 6.97
CA LEU A 11 -0.58 -11.26 6.68
C LEU A 11 0.87 -11.49 6.20
N VAL A 12 1.18 -11.06 4.98
CA VAL A 12 2.54 -11.13 4.43
C VAL A 12 3.12 -9.71 4.34
N ILE A 13 4.27 -9.50 4.99
CA ILE A 13 5.03 -8.25 4.85
C ILE A 13 6.20 -8.51 3.92
N ARG A 14 6.33 -7.71 2.85
CA ARG A 14 7.37 -7.86 1.84
C ARG A 14 7.74 -6.52 1.21
N ASP A 15 8.88 -6.48 0.53
CA ASP A 15 9.20 -5.38 -0.37
C ASP A 15 8.14 -5.24 -1.46
N ALA A 16 7.86 -4.00 -1.83
CA ALA A 16 7.00 -3.71 -2.97
C ALA A 16 7.71 -4.07 -4.27
N THR A 17 6.94 -4.56 -5.22
CA THR A 17 7.32 -4.74 -6.62
C THR A 17 6.75 -3.59 -7.46
N ASP A 18 7.21 -3.44 -8.69
CA ASP A 18 6.65 -2.42 -9.60
C ASP A 18 5.14 -2.63 -9.84
N ALA A 19 4.66 -3.87 -9.80
CA ALA A 19 3.24 -4.22 -9.90
C ALA A 19 2.40 -3.86 -8.66
N ASP A 20 3.04 -3.49 -7.54
CA ASP A 20 2.35 -3.01 -6.34
C ASP A 20 2.12 -1.49 -6.38
N ILE A 21 2.90 -0.73 -7.15
CA ILE A 21 2.90 0.75 -7.08
C ILE A 21 1.55 1.37 -7.39
N GLU A 22 0.82 0.83 -8.37
CA GLU A 22 -0.54 1.31 -8.67
C GLU A 22 -1.48 1.08 -7.47
N ARG A 23 -1.43 -0.11 -6.87
CA ARG A 23 -2.24 -0.47 -5.69
C ARG A 23 -1.87 0.36 -4.46
N VAL A 24 -0.58 0.60 -4.23
CA VAL A 24 -0.06 1.51 -3.20
C VAL A 24 -0.59 2.93 -3.44
N GLY A 25 -0.57 3.42 -4.67
CA GLY A 25 -1.12 4.74 -5.03
C GLY A 25 -2.62 4.86 -4.73
N GLN A 26 -3.41 3.82 -5.03
CA GLN A 26 -4.83 3.79 -4.70
C GLN A 26 -5.07 3.74 -3.18
N LEU A 27 -4.28 2.95 -2.44
CA LEU A 27 -4.36 2.91 -0.99
C LEU A 27 -4.06 4.29 -0.38
N SER A 28 -2.96 4.93 -0.78
CA SER A 28 -2.60 6.28 -0.33
C SER A 28 -3.68 7.31 -0.64
N ARG A 29 -4.37 7.18 -1.79
CA ARG A 29 -5.49 8.04 -2.16
C ARG A 29 -6.60 8.01 -1.12
N ILE A 30 -7.00 6.81 -0.73
CA ILE A 30 -8.11 6.59 0.19
C ILE A 30 -7.67 6.98 1.61
N SER A 31 -6.46 6.60 2.01
CA SER A 31 -5.93 6.84 3.36
C SER A 31 -5.65 8.32 3.66
N PHE A 32 -5.20 9.09 2.66
CA PHE A 32 -4.80 10.50 2.83
C PHE A 32 -5.68 11.49 2.07
N ASN A 33 -6.80 11.05 1.51
CA ASN A 33 -7.72 11.86 0.68
C ASN A 33 -7.00 12.63 -0.45
N ILE A 34 -6.03 11.99 -1.10
CA ILE A 34 -5.24 12.61 -2.17
C ILE A 34 -6.11 12.75 -3.44
N PRO A 35 -6.01 13.84 -4.21
CA PRO A 35 -6.71 13.96 -5.49
C PRO A 35 -6.31 12.86 -6.49
N THR A 36 -7.27 12.37 -7.28
CA THR A 36 -7.02 11.35 -8.33
C THR A 36 -5.94 11.78 -9.34
N SER A 37 -5.85 13.08 -9.64
CA SER A 37 -4.81 13.64 -10.50
C SER A 37 -3.40 13.48 -9.92
N ALA A 38 -3.25 13.66 -8.60
CA ALA A 38 -1.99 13.44 -7.91
C ALA A 38 -1.60 11.96 -7.94
N VAL A 39 -2.56 11.04 -7.76
CA VAL A 39 -2.33 9.58 -7.86
C VAL A 39 -1.77 9.15 -9.22
N LYS A 40 -2.33 9.69 -10.31
CA LYS A 40 -1.85 9.40 -11.68
C LYS A 40 -0.39 9.81 -11.92
N SER A 41 0.13 10.77 -11.15
CA SER A 41 1.53 11.20 -11.21
C SER A 41 2.46 10.41 -10.28
N LEU A 42 1.92 9.56 -9.39
CA LEU A 42 2.71 8.82 -8.40
C LEU A 42 3.62 7.75 -9.01
N PRO A 43 3.26 6.99 -10.07
CA PRO A 43 4.15 5.98 -10.64
C PRO A 43 5.50 6.53 -11.11
N GLN A 44 5.56 7.82 -11.49
CA GLN A 44 6.80 8.48 -11.89
C GLN A 44 7.69 8.86 -10.68
N ARG A 45 7.10 8.92 -9.48
CA ARG A 45 7.75 9.37 -8.24
C ARG A 45 8.01 8.22 -7.27
N TYR A 46 7.25 7.13 -7.38
CA TYR A 46 7.31 5.98 -6.49
C TYR A 46 8.29 4.98 -7.06
N ARG A 47 9.35 4.70 -6.30
CA ARG A 47 10.28 3.62 -6.61
C ARG A 47 9.90 2.44 -5.72
N ALA A 48 9.55 1.29 -6.31
CA ALA A 48 9.12 0.11 -5.56
C ALA A 48 10.12 -0.29 -4.47
N SER A 49 11.42 -0.18 -4.77
CA SER A 49 12.53 -0.42 -3.83
C SER A 49 12.53 0.45 -2.56
N ARG A 50 11.63 1.43 -2.43
CA ARG A 50 11.48 2.25 -1.23
C ARG A 50 10.25 1.89 -0.39
N TYR A 51 9.43 0.92 -0.81
CA TYR A 51 8.19 0.60 -0.11
C TYR A 51 8.21 -0.81 0.47
N LEU A 52 7.66 -0.92 1.67
CA LEU A 52 7.19 -2.19 2.21
C LEU A 52 5.66 -2.22 2.10
N VAL A 53 5.12 -3.39 1.79
CA VAL A 53 3.68 -3.63 1.71
C VAL A 53 3.28 -4.75 2.66
N ALA A 54 2.12 -4.60 3.28
CA ALA A 54 1.45 -5.66 4.02
C ALA A 54 0.25 -6.13 3.20
N GLU A 55 0.22 -7.42 2.91
CA GLU A 55 -0.80 -8.06 2.06
C GLU A 55 -1.64 -9.05 2.87
N ASP A 56 -2.96 -8.98 2.71
CA ASP A 56 -3.93 -9.93 3.25
C ASP A 56 -4.80 -10.46 2.09
N ALA A 57 -4.76 -11.76 1.83
CA ALA A 57 -5.51 -12.43 0.78
C ALA A 57 -5.42 -11.74 -0.61
N GLY A 58 -4.22 -11.34 -1.03
CA GLY A 58 -3.99 -10.66 -2.31
C GLY A 58 -4.20 -9.14 -2.29
N ARG A 59 -4.64 -8.56 -1.17
CA ARG A 59 -4.96 -7.14 -1.03
C ARG A 59 -3.90 -6.43 -0.21
N ILE A 60 -3.37 -5.32 -0.73
CA ILE A 60 -2.50 -4.44 0.05
C ILE A 60 -3.36 -3.69 1.05
N VAL A 61 -3.15 -3.95 2.34
CA VAL A 61 -3.92 -3.34 3.45
C VAL A 61 -3.14 -2.23 4.15
N ALA A 62 -1.81 -2.25 4.06
CA ALA A 62 -0.95 -1.22 4.57
C ALA A 62 0.33 -1.11 3.73
N THR A 63 0.96 0.06 3.78
CA THR A 63 2.24 0.34 3.12
C THR A 63 3.00 1.39 3.91
N THR A 64 4.32 1.32 3.87
CA THR A 64 5.21 2.35 4.42
C THR A 64 6.30 2.68 3.41
N LEU A 65 6.74 3.94 3.42
CA LEU A 65 7.83 4.45 2.59
C LEU A 65 9.09 4.55 3.45
N SER A 66 10.12 3.81 3.05
CA SER A 66 11.48 3.99 3.56
C SER A 66 12.14 5.17 2.85
N HIS A 67 12.48 6.20 3.62
CA HIS A 67 13.36 7.28 3.20
C HIS A 67 14.71 7.08 3.92
N PRO A 68 15.87 7.14 3.24
CA PRO A 68 17.14 7.12 3.96
C PRO A 68 17.15 8.28 4.97
N MET A 69 17.47 7.96 6.23
CA MET A 69 17.73 8.95 7.27
C MET A 69 19.10 9.56 7.08
#